data_AF-A0A2T4UD42-F1
#
_entry.id   AF-A0A2T4UD42-F1
#
_cell.length_a   1.000
_cell.length_b   1.000
_cell.length_c   1.000
_cell.angle_alpha   90.00
_cell.angle_beta   90.00
_cell.angle_gamma   90.00
#
_symmetry.space_group_name_H-M   'P 1'
#
loop_
_entity.id
_entity.type
_entity.pdbx_description
1 polymer ?
#
loop_
_entity_poly.entity_id
_entity_poly.type
_entity_poly.pdbx_seq_one_letter_code
_entity_poly.pdbx_strand_id
1 'polypeptide(L)'
;MAEPKYGKTKSGTPITDELIGKLAADAEKGYDVDETLERRRGRPPMGTAAATVESVRLDPELRRALAERAEQDDATTSAVIREALRRYLDVA
;
A
#
# COMPACT_ATOMS: atom_id res chain seq x y z
N MET A 1 3.40 34.85 20.40
CA MET A 1 4.56 33.96 20.56
C MET A 1 4.35 32.80 19.60
N ALA A 2 5.36 32.39 18.82
CA ALA A 2 5.18 31.33 17.83
C ALA A 2 5.12 29.96 18.52
N GLU A 3 4.11 29.15 18.22
CA GLU A 3 3.96 27.79 18.78
C GLU A 3 5.18 26.91 18.45
N PRO A 4 5.64 26.09 19.41
CA PRO A 4 6.63 25.05 19.16
C PRO A 4 6.15 24.11 18.05
N LYS A 5 6.98 23.93 17.02
CA LYS A 5 6.71 23.02 15.90
C LYS A 5 7.65 21.82 15.99
N TYR A 6 7.07 20.64 16.18
CA TYR A 6 7.80 19.38 16.39
C TYR A 6 8.08 18.61 15.09
N GLY A 7 7.77 19.20 13.95
CA GLY A 7 7.95 18.59 12.63
C GLY A 7 6.70 18.73 11.75
N LYS A 8 6.56 17.81 10.78
CA LYS A 8 5.40 17.74 9.88
C LYS A 8 4.86 16.32 9.82
N THR A 9 3.55 16.17 9.65
CA THR A 9 2.91 14.88 9.36
C THR A 9 3.28 14.41 7.96
N LYS A 10 2.98 13.15 7.63
CA LYS A 10 3.15 12.59 6.27
C LYS A 10 2.42 13.42 5.20
N SER A 11 1.34 14.11 5.58
CA SER A 11 0.56 14.99 4.71
C SER A 11 1.09 16.43 4.64
N GLY A 12 2.22 16.72 5.31
CA GLY A 12 2.87 18.04 5.31
C GLY A 12 2.32 19.03 6.36
N THR A 13 1.33 18.63 7.16
CA THR A 13 0.74 19.47 8.22
C THR A 13 1.74 19.66 9.36
N PRO A 14 2.00 20.89 9.84
CA PRO A 14 2.90 21.12 10.97
C PRO A 14 2.35 20.50 12.26
N ILE A 15 3.23 19.85 13.02
CA ILE A 15 2.90 19.30 14.34
C ILE A 15 3.08 20.40 15.38
N THR A 16 1.98 20.92 15.91
CA THR A 16 1.94 21.91 16.99
C THR A 16 1.59 21.27 18.33
N ASP A 17 1.83 21.97 19.44
CA ASP A 17 1.39 21.54 20.78
C ASP A 17 -0.13 21.31 20.83
N GLU A 18 -0.92 22.14 20.14
CA GLU A 18 -2.37 21.96 20.05
C GLU A 18 -2.73 20.62 19.38
N LEU A 19 -2.03 20.26 18.31
CA LEU A 19 -2.24 18.98 17.63
C LEU A 19 -1.85 17.81 18.54
N ILE A 20 -0.74 17.92 19.25
CA ILE A 20 -0.27 16.89 20.20
C ILE A 20 -1.29 16.73 21.34
N GLY A 21 -1.75 17.84 21.93
CA GLY A 21 -2.74 17.81 23.00
C GLY A 21 -4.06 17.18 22.57
N LYS A 22 -4.52 17.48 21.36
CA LYS A 22 -5.70 16.85 20.78
C LYS A 22 -5.51 15.33 20.60
N LEU A 23 -4.39 14.91 20.02
CA LEU A 23 -4.09 13.49 19.81
C LEU A 23 -3.94 12.73 21.13
N ALA A 24 -3.39 13.36 22.16
CA ALA A 24 -3.29 12.79 23.51
C ALA A 24 -4.68 12.60 24.13
N ALA A 25 -5.54 13.62 24.08
CA ALA A 25 -6.90 13.54 24.59
C ALA A 25 -7.74 12.48 23.83
N ASP A 26 -7.59 12.38 22.51
CA ASP A 26 -8.26 11.36 21.69
C ASP A 26 -7.79 9.94 22.07
N ALA A 27 -6.51 9.76 22.41
CA ALA A 27 -5.97 8.49 22.89
C ALA A 27 -6.46 8.14 24.31
N GLU A 28 -6.50 9.11 25.23
CA GLU A 28 -7.00 8.93 26.61
C GLU A 28 -8.50 8.62 26.66
N LYS A 29 -9.28 9.18 25.73
CA LYS A 29 -10.71 8.88 25.56
C LYS A 29 -10.97 7.43 25.17
N GLY A 30 -9.97 6.76 24.58
CA GLY A 30 -10.06 5.42 24.04
C GLY A 30 -10.76 5.39 22.68
N TYR A 31 -10.27 4.52 21.79
CA TYR A 31 -10.90 4.27 20.50
C TYR A 31 -11.86 3.09 20.61
N ASP A 32 -13.04 3.22 20.01
CA ASP A 32 -13.99 2.12 19.87
C ASP A 32 -13.36 1.03 18.99
N VAL A 33 -13.05 -0.11 19.59
CA VAL A 33 -12.38 -1.23 18.93
C VAL A 33 -13.29 -1.85 17.87
N ASP A 34 -14.60 -1.89 18.11
CA ASP A 34 -15.56 -2.48 17.18
C ASP A 34 -15.69 -1.59 15.93
N GLU A 35 -15.82 -0.27 16.08
CA GLU A 35 -15.83 0.68 14.95
C GLU A 35 -14.48 0.70 14.18
N THR A 36 -13.38 0.47 14.91
CA THR A 36 -12.03 0.47 14.33
C THR A 36 -11.76 -0.81 13.54
N LEU A 37 -12.25 -1.96 14.02
CA LEU A 37 -12.06 -3.25 13.38
C LEU A 37 -13.02 -3.48 12.20
N GLU A 38 -14.25 -2.95 12.25
CA GLU A 38 -15.21 -3.05 11.13
C GLU A 38 -14.63 -2.54 9.80
N ARG A 39 -13.72 -1.56 9.85
CA ARG A 39 -13.08 -0.98 8.67
C ARG A 39 -12.06 -1.89 7.98
N ARG A 40 -11.67 -3.04 8.55
CA ARG A 40 -10.66 -3.94 7.96
C ARG A 40 -11.26 -5.25 7.45
N ARG A 41 -11.99 -5.20 6.34
CA ARG A 41 -12.29 -6.39 5.51
C ARG A 41 -11.05 -6.86 4.76
N GLY A 42 -10.15 -7.59 5.43
CA GLY A 42 -9.05 -8.34 4.82
C GLY A 42 -8.19 -7.54 3.82
N ARG A 43 -7.42 -8.25 2.99
CA ARG A 43 -6.79 -7.63 1.81
C ARG A 43 -7.87 -7.54 0.71
N PRO A 44 -8.03 -6.38 0.04
CA PRO A 44 -8.95 -6.27 -1.08
C PRO A 44 -8.73 -7.39 -2.11
N PRO A 45 -9.80 -7.97 -2.68
CA PRO A 45 -9.67 -8.95 -3.75
C PRO A 45 -9.02 -8.33 -4.99
N MET A 46 -8.33 -9.14 -5.79
CA MET A 46 -7.92 -8.71 -7.13
C MET A 46 -8.93 -9.23 -8.14
N GLY A 47 -9.92 -8.40 -8.49
CA GLY A 47 -11.04 -8.77 -9.36
C GLY A 47 -12.26 -9.23 -8.56
N THR A 48 -12.94 -10.29 -9.04
CA THR A 48 -14.19 -10.81 -8.46
C THR A 48 -13.97 -11.70 -7.24
N ALA A 49 -12.74 -12.16 -6.97
CA ALA A 49 -12.41 -13.07 -5.87
C ALA A 49 -11.00 -12.81 -5.31
N ALA A 50 -10.67 -13.50 -4.22
CA ALA A 50 -9.33 -13.49 -3.64
C ALA A 50 -8.31 -14.05 -4.64
N ALA A 51 -7.15 -13.39 -4.75
CA ALA A 51 -6.06 -13.87 -5.61
C ALA A 51 -5.34 -15.06 -4.96
N THR A 52 -4.98 -16.06 -5.77
CA THR A 52 -4.05 -17.14 -5.38
C THR A 52 -2.62 -16.80 -5.84
N VAL A 53 -1.63 -17.37 -5.14
CA VAL A 53 -0.22 -17.21 -5.49
C VAL A 53 0.25 -18.48 -6.19
N GLU A 54 0.53 -18.38 -7.48
CA GLU A 54 1.13 -19.46 -8.27
C GLU A 54 2.65 -19.29 -8.31
N SER A 55 3.40 -20.33 -7.91
CA SER A 55 4.87 -20.30 -7.93
C SER A 55 5.41 -20.76 -9.28
N VAL A 56 6.10 -19.87 -10.00
CA VAL A 56 6.69 -20.17 -11.32
C VAL A 56 8.22 -20.04 -11.24
N ARG A 57 8.95 -21.01 -11.79
CA ARG A 57 10.41 -20.95 -11.91
C ARG A 57 10.78 -20.18 -13.18
N LEU A 58 11.54 -19.12 -13.02
CA LEU A 58 12.11 -18.34 -14.12
C LEU A 58 13.60 -18.67 -14.23
N ASP A 59 14.09 -18.84 -15.46
CA ASP A 59 15.52 -18.87 -15.70
C ASP A 59 16.14 -17.47 -15.40
N PRO A 60 17.46 -17.39 -15.19
CA PRO A 60 18.12 -16.13 -14.82
C PRO A 60 17.96 -15.02 -15.85
N GLU A 61 17.92 -15.34 -17.14
CA GLU A 61 17.81 -14.36 -18.22
C GLU A 61 16.42 -13.74 -18.23
N LEU A 62 15.37 -14.58 -18.14
CA LEU A 62 13.99 -14.14 -18.05
C LEU A 62 13.73 -13.32 -16.78
N ARG A 63 14.33 -13.71 -15.64
CA ARG A 63 14.24 -12.93 -14.41
C ARG A 63 14.86 -11.55 -14.57
N ARG A 64 15.99 -11.43 -15.28
CA ARG A 64 16.66 -10.14 -15.53
C ARG A 64 15.83 -9.26 -16.46
N ALA A 65 15.35 -9.82 -17.58
CA ALA A 65 14.50 -9.11 -18.52
C ALA A 65 13.21 -8.58 -17.84
N LEU A 66 12.63 -9.37 -16.94
CA LEU A 66 11.46 -8.96 -16.18
C LEU A 66 11.75 -7.80 -15.20
N ALA A 67 12.92 -7.82 -14.55
CA ALA A 67 13.34 -6.72 -13.67
C ALA A 67 13.58 -5.43 -14.46
N GLU A 68 14.30 -5.50 -15.59
CA GLU A 68 14.52 -4.37 -16.49
C GLU A 68 13.19 -3.77 -16.97
N ARG A 69 12.22 -4.62 -17.34
CA ARG A 69 10.90 -4.16 -17.77
C ARG A 69 10.11 -3.48 -16.65
N ALA A 70 10.17 -4.03 -15.43
CA ALA A 70 9.50 -3.46 -14.28
C ALA A 70 10.05 -2.06 -13.93
N GLU A 71 11.36 -1.86 -14.05
CA GLU A 71 11.99 -0.55 -13.87
C GLU A 71 11.56 0.45 -14.98
N GLN A 72 11.50 0.01 -16.24
CA GLN A 72 11.07 0.87 -17.35
C GLN A 72 9.61 1.34 -17.22
N ASP A 73 8.73 0.46 -16.72
CA ASP A 73 7.30 0.73 -16.62
C ASP A 73 6.90 1.39 -15.28
N ASP A 74 7.87 1.71 -14.40
CA ASP A 74 7.66 2.15 -13.01
C ASP A 74 6.60 1.28 -12.28
N ALA A 75 6.74 -0.04 -12.47
CA ALA A 75 5.76 -1.03 -12.07
C ALA A 75 6.42 -2.16 -11.27
N THR A 76 5.62 -2.86 -10.46
CA THR A 76 6.13 -4.06 -9.78
C THR A 76 6.30 -5.21 -10.76
N THR A 77 7.29 -6.08 -10.52
CA THR A 77 7.47 -7.36 -11.22
C THR A 77 6.16 -8.14 -11.37
N SER A 78 5.34 -8.20 -10.31
CA SER A 78 4.05 -8.90 -10.33
C SER A 78 3.01 -8.25 -11.25
N ALA A 79 3.06 -6.92 -11.42
CA ALA A 79 2.17 -6.20 -12.32
C ALA A 79 2.53 -6.49 -13.78
N VAL A 80 3.83 -6.47 -14.11
CA VAL A 80 4.33 -6.83 -15.44
C VAL A 80 3.99 -8.28 -15.79
N ILE A 81 4.18 -9.24 -14.87
CA ILE A 81 3.78 -10.64 -15.10
C ILE A 81 2.28 -10.74 -15.39
N ARG A 82 1.43 -10.12 -14.57
CA ARG A 82 -0.03 -10.16 -14.78
C ARG A 82 -0.44 -9.55 -16.11
N GLU A 83 0.17 -8.44 -16.50
CA GLU A 83 -0.10 -7.80 -17.77
C GLU A 83 0.36 -8.67 -18.96
N ALA A 84 1.54 -9.28 -18.87
CA ALA A 84 2.04 -10.21 -19.88
C ALA A 84 1.10 -11.42 -20.03
N LEU A 85 0.62 -12.00 -18.92
CA LEU A 85 -0.35 -13.09 -18.95
C LEU A 85 -1.68 -12.67 -19.57
N ARG A 86 -2.19 -11.47 -19.24
CA ARG A 86 -3.41 -10.93 -19.85
C ARG A 86 -3.29 -10.77 -21.37
N ARG A 87 -2.17 -10.21 -21.83
CA ARG A 87 -1.87 -10.06 -23.26
C ARG A 87 -1.65 -11.41 -23.96
N TYR A 88 -1.01 -12.37 -23.30
CA TYR A 88 -0.72 -13.68 -23.89
C TYR A 88 -1.95 -14.58 -23.99
N LEU A 89 -2.87 -14.46 -23.02
CA LEU A 89 -4.10 -15.26 -22.94
C LEU A 89 -5.34 -14.53 -23.50
N ASP A 90 -5.16 -13.32 -24.05
CA ASP A 90 -6.25 -12.46 -24.56
C ASP A 90 -7.41 -12.25 -23.57
N VAL A 91 -7.08 -12.09 -22.28
CA VAL A 91 -8.05 -11.80 -21.20
C VAL A 91 -7.83 -10.40 -20.66
N ALA A 92 -8.87 -9.56 -20.77
CA ALA A 92 -8.89 -8.16 -20.31
C ALA A 92 -8.99 -8.05 -18.78
#